data_AF-X1V6V0-F1
#
_entry.id   AF-X1V6V0-F1
#
_cell.length_a   1.000
_cell.length_b   1.000
_cell.length_c   1.000
_cell.angle_alpha   90.00
_cell.angle_beta   90.00
_cell.angle_gamma   90.00
#
_symmetry.space_group_name_H-M   'P 1'
#
loop_
_entity.id
_entity.type
_entity.pdbx_description
1 polymer ?
#
loop_
_entity_poly.entity_id
_entity_poly.type
_entity_poly.pdbx_seq_one_letter_code
_entity_poly.pdbx_strand_id
1 'polypeptide(L)'
;RKSYRPELLNDVKVSLTSANVIAANDGSIVLIENEGNISLLTRATEKHIVVVGIQKIVPNVFDALIVAKIHERINNVDGAYISFISAASNTSDIQGKRVFGMYGAKEVVVIFVDDWRIKAAKENLFYKDILKCIACKSCDYVCTASRAFGNIYASKYGIGAINIVRDYIHNGIEAAVKDGLFLCTGCENCTNWCPVGVDLAEIMKTLKKRATEIELCPPSLKEYKEKIFRDKNPFI
;
A
#
# COMPACT_ATOMS: atom_id res chain seq x y z
N ARG A 1 27.53 1.19 -20.62
CA ARG A 1 26.23 1.74 -21.10
C ARG A 1 26.31 2.23 -22.55
N LYS A 2 26.85 1.42 -23.48
CA LYS A 2 26.88 1.75 -24.93
C LYS A 2 25.80 1.00 -25.72
N SER A 3 25.15 0.00 -25.12
CA SER A 3 24.28 -0.96 -25.79
C SER A 3 22.78 -0.74 -25.56
N TYR A 4 22.35 -0.12 -24.46
CA TYR A 4 20.93 0.14 -24.17
C TYR A 4 20.73 1.63 -23.89
N ARG A 5 20.03 2.31 -24.82
CA ARG A 5 19.56 3.71 -24.74
C ARG A 5 20.49 4.64 -23.92
N PRO A 6 21.70 4.94 -24.43
CA PRO A 6 22.71 5.73 -23.74
C PRO A 6 22.17 7.06 -23.20
N GLU A 7 21.31 7.69 -23.98
CA GLU A 7 20.69 9.00 -23.72
C GLU A 7 19.72 8.96 -22.52
N LEU A 8 19.07 7.82 -22.27
CA LEU A 8 18.11 7.65 -21.17
C LEU A 8 18.76 7.22 -19.85
N LEU A 9 20.01 6.74 -19.86
CA LEU A 9 20.66 6.17 -18.67
C LEU A 9 21.98 6.85 -18.30
N ASN A 10 22.66 7.52 -19.22
CA ASN A 10 23.96 8.16 -18.93
C ASN A 10 23.79 9.55 -18.32
N ASP A 11 22.77 10.30 -18.74
CA ASP A 11 22.52 11.67 -18.26
C ASP A 11 21.66 11.69 -16.99
N VAL A 12 21.00 10.58 -16.66
CA VAL A 12 20.19 10.45 -15.45
C VAL A 12 21.08 10.27 -14.23
N LYS A 13 21.08 11.29 -13.35
CA LYS A 13 21.87 11.30 -12.11
C LYS A 13 21.14 10.74 -10.90
N VAL A 14 19.80 10.75 -10.91
CA VAL A 14 18.97 10.38 -9.77
C VAL A 14 17.93 9.35 -10.20
N SER A 15 17.76 8.28 -9.41
CA SER A 15 16.62 7.37 -9.52
C SER A 15 15.66 7.61 -8.36
N LEU A 16 14.37 7.42 -8.65
CA LEU A 16 13.30 7.43 -7.66
C LEU A 16 12.61 6.07 -7.69
N THR A 17 12.53 5.40 -6.55
CA THR A 17 11.77 4.17 -6.38
C THR A 17 10.90 4.24 -5.12
N SER A 18 10.00 3.27 -4.96
CA SER A 18 9.49 2.90 -3.64
C SER A 18 10.29 1.72 -3.10
N ALA A 19 9.78 1.05 -2.06
CA ALA A 19 10.26 -0.23 -1.57
C ALA A 19 9.08 -1.20 -1.45
N ASN A 20 9.32 -2.50 -1.62
CA ASN A 20 8.31 -3.50 -1.27
C ASN A 20 8.17 -3.57 0.25
N VAL A 21 9.30 -3.58 0.96
CA VAL A 21 9.39 -3.66 2.43
C VAL A 21 10.78 -3.18 2.89
N ILE A 22 10.88 -2.69 4.13
CA ILE A 22 12.12 -2.24 4.76
C ILE A 22 12.35 -3.01 6.04
N ALA A 23 13.52 -3.63 6.17
CA ALA A 23 13.97 -4.28 7.40
C ALA A 23 14.66 -3.25 8.31
N ALA A 24 14.08 -2.99 9.48
CA ALA A 24 14.54 -1.97 10.40
C ALA A 24 15.90 -2.28 11.02
N ASN A 25 16.08 -3.49 11.55
CA ASN A 25 17.30 -3.88 12.24
C ASN A 25 18.52 -3.93 11.31
N ASP A 26 18.29 -4.33 10.06
CA ASP A 26 19.32 -4.48 9.04
C ASP A 26 19.54 -3.22 8.20
N GLY A 27 18.72 -2.17 8.39
CA GLY A 27 18.73 -0.96 7.58
C GLY A 27 18.55 -1.23 6.08
N SER A 28 17.78 -2.26 5.73
CA SER A 28 17.79 -2.83 4.37
C SER A 28 16.49 -2.58 3.62
N ILE A 29 16.62 -2.06 2.40
CA ILE A 29 15.53 -1.86 1.45
C ILE A 29 15.40 -3.13 0.62
N VAL A 30 14.19 -3.70 0.57
CA VAL A 30 13.91 -4.92 -0.20
C VAL A 30 13.01 -4.58 -1.38
N LEU A 31 13.46 -5.00 -2.56
CA LEU A 31 12.80 -4.77 -3.84
C LEU A 31 12.62 -6.10 -4.55
N ILE A 32 11.46 -6.28 -5.20
CA ILE A 32 11.18 -7.41 -6.08
C ILE A 32 10.89 -6.90 -7.48
N GLU A 33 11.42 -7.59 -8.47
CA GLU A 33 11.19 -7.30 -9.88
C GLU A 33 11.26 -8.59 -10.73
N ASN A 34 10.67 -8.53 -11.91
CA ASN A 34 10.61 -9.60 -12.90
C ASN A 34 11.57 -9.37 -14.09
N GLU A 35 11.88 -8.11 -14.42
CA GLU A 35 12.55 -7.73 -15.68
C GLU A 35 13.96 -7.13 -15.50
N GLY A 36 14.37 -6.83 -14.26
CA GLY A 36 15.63 -6.12 -14.01
C GLY A 36 15.57 -4.61 -14.21
N ASN A 37 14.37 -4.05 -14.38
CA ASN A 37 14.14 -2.62 -14.56
C ASN A 37 14.42 -1.79 -13.29
N ILE A 38 14.04 -2.29 -12.12
CA ILE A 38 14.30 -1.65 -10.82
C ILE A 38 15.78 -1.76 -10.45
N SER A 39 16.41 -2.94 -10.59
CA SER A 39 17.85 -3.09 -10.36
C SER A 39 18.67 -2.20 -11.29
N LEU A 40 18.24 -2.02 -12.54
CA LEU A 40 18.87 -1.07 -13.44
C LEU A 40 18.80 0.36 -12.89
N LEU A 41 17.64 0.84 -12.43
CA LEU A 41 17.50 2.20 -11.89
C LEU A 41 18.35 2.43 -10.63
N THR A 42 18.34 1.47 -9.71
CA THR A 42 19.08 1.55 -8.44
C THR A 42 20.60 1.45 -8.62
N ARG A 43 21.07 0.82 -9.70
CA ARG A 43 22.50 0.66 -10.01
C ARG A 43 23.03 1.65 -11.05
N ALA A 44 22.18 2.21 -11.90
CA ALA A 44 22.60 3.11 -12.97
C ALA A 44 22.77 4.56 -12.52
N THR A 45 22.11 4.98 -11.45
CA THR A 45 22.13 6.39 -11.05
C THR A 45 23.14 6.65 -9.95
N GLU A 46 23.65 7.88 -9.85
CA GLU A 46 24.61 8.25 -8.80
C GLU A 46 23.91 8.40 -7.44
N LYS A 47 22.64 8.81 -7.44
CA LYS A 47 21.80 8.95 -6.26
C LYS A 47 20.51 8.14 -6.40
N HIS A 48 20.16 7.37 -5.38
CA HIS A 48 18.92 6.60 -5.32
C HIS A 48 18.03 7.12 -4.19
N ILE A 49 16.86 7.65 -4.55
CA ILE A 49 15.85 8.13 -3.60
C ILE A 49 14.75 7.09 -3.48
N VAL A 50 14.43 6.71 -2.25
CA VAL A 50 13.38 5.76 -1.92
C VAL A 50 12.28 6.47 -1.14
N VAL A 51 11.07 6.50 -1.68
CA VAL A 51 9.89 7.04 -0.99
C VAL A 51 8.97 5.90 -0.57
N VAL A 52 8.76 5.77 0.73
CA VAL A 52 8.15 4.58 1.31
C VAL A 52 7.29 4.95 2.51
N GLY A 53 6.11 4.37 2.62
CA GLY A 53 5.26 4.57 3.78
C GLY A 53 5.76 3.78 4.99
N ILE A 54 5.59 4.32 6.20
CA ILE A 54 6.08 3.68 7.43
C ILE A 54 5.44 2.32 7.73
N GLN A 55 4.28 2.02 7.13
CA GLN A 55 3.63 0.70 7.25
C GLN A 55 4.42 -0.45 6.61
N LYS A 56 5.39 -0.13 5.75
CA LYS A 56 6.23 -1.13 5.07
C LYS A 56 7.47 -1.51 5.87
N ILE A 57 7.59 -1.04 7.12
CA ILE A 57 8.71 -1.36 8.00
C ILE A 57 8.40 -2.66 8.74
N VAL A 58 9.34 -3.60 8.71
CA VAL A 58 9.32 -4.85 9.47
C VAL A 58 10.61 -4.98 10.30
N PRO A 59 10.64 -5.85 11.33
CA PRO A 59 11.79 -5.94 12.22
C PRO A 59 13.11 -6.31 11.51
N ASN A 60 13.12 -7.38 10.71
CA ASN A 60 14.35 -7.95 10.15
C ASN A 60 14.18 -8.41 8.68
N VAL A 61 15.32 -8.75 8.05
CA VAL A 61 15.39 -9.21 6.65
C VAL A 61 14.58 -10.48 6.38
N PHE A 62 14.43 -11.38 7.36
CA PHE A 62 13.62 -12.58 7.19
C PHE A 62 12.13 -12.26 7.07
N ASP A 63 11.61 -11.39 7.95
CA ASP A 63 10.24 -10.87 7.85
C ASP A 63 10.04 -10.13 6.52
N ALA A 64 11.05 -9.36 6.10
CA ALA A 64 11.03 -8.65 4.83
C ALA A 64 10.95 -9.62 3.63
N LEU A 65 11.71 -10.71 3.66
CA LEU A 65 11.66 -11.73 2.62
C LEU A 65 10.30 -12.43 2.57
N ILE A 66 9.67 -12.70 3.72
CA ILE A 66 8.32 -13.27 3.78
C ILE A 66 7.31 -12.32 3.14
N VAL A 67 7.29 -11.04 3.55
CA VAL A 67 6.39 -10.03 2.96
C VAL A 67 6.62 -9.90 1.46
N ALA A 68 7.88 -9.93 1.03
CA ALA A 68 8.24 -9.91 -0.37
C ALA A 68 7.63 -11.11 -1.12
N LYS A 69 7.80 -12.34 -0.63
CA LYS A 69 7.22 -13.55 -1.24
C LYS A 69 5.68 -13.56 -1.22
N ILE A 70 5.06 -12.97 -0.21
CA ILE A 70 3.60 -12.75 -0.18
C ILE A 70 3.17 -11.82 -1.33
N HIS A 71 3.90 -10.73 -1.57
CA HIS A 71 3.62 -9.81 -2.69
C HIS A 71 3.75 -10.49 -4.05
N GLU A 72 4.82 -11.28 -4.23
CA GLU A 72 5.07 -12.07 -5.44
C GLU A 72 3.88 -12.99 -5.74
N ARG A 73 3.48 -13.80 -4.75
CA ARG A 73 2.40 -14.77 -4.89
C ARG A 73 1.04 -14.14 -5.13
N ILE A 74 0.70 -13.08 -4.40
CA ILE A 74 -0.64 -12.45 -4.50
C ILE A 74 -0.79 -11.69 -5.82
N ASN A 75 0.25 -11.00 -6.28
CA ASN A 75 0.17 -10.24 -7.53
C ASN A 75 0.45 -11.10 -8.76
N ASN A 76 0.72 -12.40 -8.59
CA ASN A 76 1.06 -13.33 -9.66
C ASN A 76 2.18 -12.77 -10.56
N VAL A 77 3.21 -12.22 -9.93
CA VAL A 77 4.41 -11.68 -10.59
C VAL A 77 5.54 -12.66 -10.33
N ASP A 78 6.25 -13.09 -11.37
CA ASP A 78 7.47 -13.88 -11.19
C ASP A 78 8.57 -13.00 -10.61
N GLY A 79 8.92 -13.21 -9.33
CA GLY A 79 9.94 -12.45 -8.62
C GLY A 79 11.35 -12.92 -8.98
N ALA A 80 11.73 -12.77 -10.26
CA ALA A 80 13.01 -13.24 -10.80
C ALA A 80 14.22 -12.65 -10.04
N TYR A 81 14.10 -11.44 -9.51
CA TYR A 81 15.14 -10.80 -8.71
C TYR A 81 14.57 -10.24 -7.41
N ILE A 82 15.29 -10.50 -6.31
CA ILE A 82 15.09 -9.85 -5.02
C ILE A 82 16.37 -9.09 -4.69
N SER A 83 16.28 -7.77 -4.61
CA SER A 83 17.41 -6.89 -4.31
C SER A 83 17.36 -6.40 -2.88
N PHE A 84 18.49 -6.50 -2.19
CA PHE A 84 18.72 -5.91 -0.86
C PHE A 84 19.67 -4.73 -1.00
N ILE A 85 19.23 -3.55 -0.55
CA ILE A 85 20.03 -2.32 -0.56
C ILE A 85 20.11 -1.79 0.87
N SER A 86 21.23 -2.04 1.54
CA SER A 86 21.45 -1.66 2.95
C SER A 86 22.28 -0.38 3.11
N ALA A 87 22.97 0.05 2.06
CA ALA A 87 23.81 1.22 2.05
C ALA A 87 24.10 1.68 0.62
N ALA A 88 24.78 2.83 0.49
CA ALA A 88 25.43 3.21 -0.75
C ALA A 88 26.35 2.10 -1.26
N SER A 89 26.36 1.90 -2.58
CA SER A 89 27.24 0.93 -3.22
C SER A 89 28.68 1.22 -2.84
N ASN A 90 29.41 0.21 -2.35
CA ASN A 90 30.80 0.37 -2.00
C ASN A 90 31.56 -0.95 -2.18
N THR A 91 32.87 -0.86 -2.39
CA THR A 91 33.81 -1.97 -2.45
C THR A 91 35.12 -1.57 -1.78
N SER A 92 35.84 -2.55 -1.22
CA SER A 92 37.23 -2.39 -0.75
C SER A 92 38.22 -3.19 -1.61
N ASP A 93 37.77 -3.76 -2.73
CA ASP A 93 38.59 -4.61 -3.62
C ASP A 93 39.68 -3.79 -4.33
N ILE A 94 39.56 -2.46 -4.31
CA ILE A 94 40.51 -1.54 -4.92
C ILE A 94 41.58 -1.18 -3.88
N GLN A 95 42.62 -2.02 -3.81
CA GLN A 95 43.79 -1.80 -2.95
C GLN A 95 43.43 -1.63 -1.46
N GLY A 96 42.35 -2.26 -1.00
CA GLY A 96 41.87 -2.13 0.39
C GLY A 96 41.24 -0.78 0.72
N LYS A 97 41.10 0.13 -0.26
CA LYS A 97 40.45 1.43 -0.08
C LYS A 97 38.96 1.31 -0.36
N ARG A 98 38.14 1.83 0.54
CA ARG A 98 36.68 1.90 0.34
C ARG A 98 36.35 2.90 -0.76
N VAL A 99 35.78 2.42 -1.86
CA VAL A 99 35.32 3.24 -2.99
C VAL A 99 33.81 3.13 -3.09
N PHE A 100 33.14 4.28 -3.14
CA PHE A 100 31.69 4.37 -3.27
C PHE A 100 31.26 4.51 -4.73
N GLY A 101 30.12 3.91 -5.07
CA GLY A 101 29.49 4.03 -6.38
C GLY A 101 30.05 3.14 -7.47
N MET A 102 30.81 2.09 -7.12
CA MET A 102 31.39 1.18 -8.12
C MET A 102 30.33 0.31 -8.79
N TYR A 103 29.39 -0.24 -8.02
CA TYR A 103 28.37 -1.19 -8.50
C TYR A 103 26.95 -0.61 -8.52
N GLY A 104 26.76 0.61 -8.04
CA GLY A 104 25.45 1.24 -7.94
C GLY A 104 25.50 2.68 -7.39
N ALA A 105 24.41 3.14 -6.79
CA ALA A 105 24.32 4.51 -6.28
C ALA A 105 25.38 4.81 -5.20
N LYS A 106 26.02 5.98 -5.32
CA LYS A 106 26.96 6.55 -4.34
C LYS A 106 26.25 7.09 -3.10
N GLU A 107 24.98 7.46 -3.26
CA GLU A 107 24.15 8.04 -2.21
C GLU A 107 22.77 7.38 -2.27
N VAL A 108 22.27 6.94 -1.11
CA VAL A 108 20.93 6.37 -0.97
C VAL A 108 20.19 7.19 0.08
N VAL A 109 19.03 7.73 -0.30
CA VAL A 109 18.18 8.56 0.58
C VAL A 109 16.84 7.87 0.75
N VAL A 110 16.43 7.65 1.99
CA VAL A 110 15.12 7.05 2.30
C VAL A 110 14.22 8.11 2.93
N ILE A 111 13.08 8.37 2.29
CA ILE A 111 12.04 9.29 2.75
C ILE A 111 10.87 8.46 3.25
N PHE A 112 10.71 8.43 4.57
CA PHE A 112 9.58 7.80 5.23
C PHE A 112 8.36 8.72 5.21
N VAL A 113 7.25 8.21 4.69
CA VAL A 113 5.97 8.90 4.63
C VAL A 113 5.07 8.35 5.72
N ASP A 114 4.73 9.18 6.70
CA ASP A 114 3.80 8.81 7.76
C ASP A 114 2.40 8.55 7.18
N ASP A 115 1.84 9.58 6.51
CA ASP A 115 0.49 9.53 5.93
C ASP A 115 -0.51 9.04 6.97
N TRP A 116 -0.81 9.87 7.98
CA TRP A 116 -1.74 9.67 9.12
C TRP A 116 -1.47 8.50 10.09
N ARG A 117 -0.48 7.65 9.82
CA ARG A 117 -0.28 6.37 10.52
C ARG A 117 0.16 6.52 11.97
N ILE A 118 1.08 7.43 12.27
CA ILE A 118 1.53 7.73 13.64
C ILE A 118 0.35 8.21 14.48
N LYS A 119 -0.50 9.08 13.92
CA LYS A 119 -1.71 9.54 14.59
C LYS A 119 -2.66 8.38 14.89
N ALA A 120 -2.93 7.52 13.90
CA ALA A 120 -3.79 6.35 14.06
C ALA A 120 -3.29 5.39 15.15
N ALA A 121 -1.97 5.18 15.22
CA ALA A 121 -1.34 4.35 16.23
C ALA A 121 -1.46 4.95 17.64
N LYS A 122 -1.14 6.24 17.79
CA LYS A 122 -1.12 6.93 19.10
C LYS A 122 -2.53 7.13 19.67
N GLU A 123 -3.50 7.48 18.83
CA GLU A 123 -4.87 7.80 19.26
C GLU A 123 -5.80 6.58 19.21
N ASN A 124 -5.29 5.39 18.89
CA ASN A 124 -6.06 4.15 18.84
C ASN A 124 -7.33 4.27 17.96
N LEU A 125 -7.20 4.92 16.80
CA LEU A 125 -8.33 5.20 15.91
C LEU A 125 -8.94 3.90 15.38
N PHE A 126 -10.24 3.90 15.07
CA PHE A 126 -10.95 2.69 14.65
C PHE A 126 -10.35 2.03 13.38
N TYR A 127 -9.66 2.80 12.54
CA TYR A 127 -8.97 2.31 11.34
C TYR A 127 -7.50 1.95 11.57
N LYS A 128 -7.01 1.94 12.82
CA LYS A 128 -5.62 1.58 13.16
C LYS A 128 -5.21 0.20 12.64
N ASP A 129 -6.18 -0.69 12.39
CA ASP A 129 -5.88 -2.03 11.92
C ASP A 129 -5.23 -2.03 10.53
N ILE A 130 -5.46 -0.97 9.75
CA ILE A 130 -4.81 -0.73 8.46
C ILE A 130 -3.29 -0.55 8.61
N LEU A 131 -2.77 -0.26 9.80
CA LEU A 131 -1.33 -0.19 10.04
C LEU A 131 -0.60 -1.51 9.77
N LYS A 132 -1.31 -2.65 9.83
CA LYS A 132 -0.77 -3.97 9.46
C LYS A 132 -0.65 -4.15 7.94
N CYS A 133 -1.30 -3.30 7.14
CA CYS A 133 -1.40 -3.47 5.70
C CYS A 133 -0.04 -3.35 5.01
N ILE A 134 0.37 -4.44 4.35
CA ILE A 134 1.59 -4.52 3.53
C ILE A 134 1.41 -4.03 2.09
N ALA A 135 0.20 -3.58 1.72
CA ALA A 135 -0.17 -3.16 0.36
C ALA A 135 -0.07 -4.28 -0.71
N CYS A 136 -0.42 -5.52 -0.32
CA CYS A 136 -0.38 -6.69 -1.20
C CYS A 136 -1.52 -6.79 -2.23
N LYS A 137 -2.60 -6.01 -2.06
CA LYS A 137 -3.82 -5.99 -2.90
C LYS A 137 -4.69 -7.26 -2.87
N SER A 138 -4.44 -8.20 -1.96
CA SER A 138 -5.30 -9.40 -1.78
C SER A 138 -6.77 -9.01 -1.65
N CYS A 139 -7.05 -8.00 -0.82
CA CYS A 139 -8.39 -7.49 -0.59
C CYS A 139 -9.09 -7.01 -1.86
N ASP A 140 -8.36 -6.45 -2.82
CA ASP A 140 -8.94 -5.94 -4.07
C ASP A 140 -9.27 -7.10 -5.03
N TYR A 141 -8.39 -8.10 -5.12
CA TYR A 141 -8.58 -9.25 -6.01
C TYR A 141 -9.78 -10.13 -5.62
N VAL A 142 -10.03 -10.29 -4.31
CA VAL A 142 -11.17 -11.07 -3.80
C VAL A 142 -12.45 -10.25 -3.67
N CYS A 143 -12.41 -8.94 -3.94
CA CYS A 143 -13.56 -8.05 -3.76
C CYS A 143 -14.54 -8.17 -4.93
N THR A 144 -15.76 -8.61 -4.62
CA THR A 144 -16.86 -8.65 -5.60
C THR A 144 -17.26 -7.27 -6.09
N ALA A 145 -17.24 -6.26 -5.21
CA ALA A 145 -17.55 -4.87 -5.58
C ALA A 145 -16.50 -4.29 -6.53
N SER A 146 -15.20 -4.46 -6.25
CA SER A 146 -14.13 -4.03 -7.17
C SER A 146 -14.26 -4.73 -8.53
N ARG A 147 -14.59 -6.02 -8.55
CA ARG A 147 -14.78 -6.78 -9.80
C ARG A 147 -16.00 -6.34 -10.60
N ALA A 148 -17.10 -5.97 -9.93
CA ALA A 148 -18.34 -5.55 -10.58
C ALA A 148 -18.32 -4.10 -11.06
N PHE A 149 -17.75 -3.20 -10.26
CA PHE A 149 -17.85 -1.76 -10.46
C PHE A 149 -16.54 -1.09 -10.90
N GLY A 150 -15.40 -1.80 -10.81
CA GLY A 150 -14.10 -1.31 -11.27
C GLY A 150 -13.75 0.06 -10.68
N ASN A 151 -13.55 1.04 -11.56
CA ASN A 151 -13.17 2.40 -11.22
C ASN A 151 -14.28 3.24 -10.55
N ILE A 152 -15.50 2.73 -10.45
CA ILE A 152 -16.57 3.38 -9.67
C ILE A 152 -16.40 3.07 -8.17
N TYR A 153 -15.86 1.90 -7.83
CA TYR A 153 -15.52 1.53 -6.45
C TYR A 153 -14.04 1.80 -6.18
N ALA A 154 -13.67 3.09 -6.27
CA ALA A 154 -12.30 3.56 -6.21
C ALA A 154 -12.26 5.00 -5.71
N SER A 155 -11.14 5.38 -5.10
CA SER A 155 -10.82 6.76 -4.75
C SER A 155 -9.69 7.31 -5.62
N LYS A 156 -9.37 8.59 -5.44
CA LYS A 156 -8.18 9.21 -6.05
C LYS A 156 -6.86 8.53 -5.65
N TYR A 157 -6.85 7.73 -4.57
CA TYR A 157 -5.68 7.00 -4.11
C TYR A 157 -5.58 5.58 -4.67
N GLY A 158 -6.64 5.05 -5.28
CA GLY A 158 -6.64 3.72 -5.90
C GLY A 158 -7.99 3.01 -5.80
N ILE A 159 -8.04 1.79 -6.32
CA ILE A 159 -9.24 0.96 -6.37
C ILE A 159 -9.50 0.29 -5.01
N GLY A 160 -10.77 0.02 -4.70
CA GLY A 160 -11.18 -0.88 -3.64
C GLY A 160 -11.35 -0.24 -2.27
N ALA A 161 -11.91 -1.03 -1.35
CA ALA A 161 -12.29 -0.62 -0.01
C ALA A 161 -11.16 0.06 0.76
N ILE A 162 -9.93 -0.46 0.64
CA ILE A 162 -8.77 0.05 1.36
C ILE A 162 -8.45 1.51 0.98
N ASN A 163 -8.65 1.87 -0.28
CA ASN A 163 -8.40 3.22 -0.78
C ASN A 163 -9.59 4.17 -0.56
N ILE A 164 -10.81 3.64 -0.45
CA ILE A 164 -11.98 4.39 0.03
C ILE A 164 -11.78 4.78 1.51
N VAL A 165 -11.28 3.85 2.34
CA VAL A 165 -10.91 4.20 3.72
C VAL A 165 -9.78 5.24 3.73
N ARG A 166 -8.80 5.12 2.84
CA ARG A 166 -7.75 6.14 2.74
C ARG A 166 -8.33 7.51 2.40
N ASP A 167 -9.29 7.60 1.47
CA ASP A 167 -9.91 8.89 1.14
C ASP A 167 -10.76 9.45 2.28
N TYR A 168 -11.45 8.59 3.03
CA TYR A 168 -12.09 8.97 4.29
C TYR A 168 -11.11 9.67 5.24
N ILE A 169 -9.92 9.12 5.43
CA ILE A 169 -8.95 9.64 6.40
C ILE A 169 -8.46 11.05 6.00
N HIS A 170 -8.35 11.33 4.70
CA HIS A 170 -7.87 12.62 4.20
C HIS A 170 -8.97 13.65 3.99
N ASN A 171 -10.14 13.24 3.50
CA ASN A 171 -11.16 14.15 2.97
C ASN A 171 -12.51 14.03 3.69
N GLY A 172 -12.65 13.13 4.68
CA GLY A 172 -13.89 12.94 5.41
C GLY A 172 -14.87 11.94 4.76
N ILE A 173 -16.03 11.81 5.39
CA ILE A 173 -17.00 10.74 5.09
C ILE A 173 -17.72 10.94 3.77
N GLU A 174 -17.98 12.19 3.38
CA GLU A 174 -18.56 12.60 2.11
C GLU A 174 -17.77 12.04 0.92
N ALA A 175 -16.44 12.09 1.03
CA ALA A 175 -15.55 11.60 -0.01
C ALA A 175 -15.61 10.07 -0.13
N ALA A 176 -15.61 9.35 0.99
CA ALA A 176 -15.80 7.90 0.97
C ALA A 176 -17.15 7.47 0.39
N VAL A 177 -18.23 8.21 0.71
CA VAL A 177 -19.56 7.97 0.12
C VAL A 177 -19.51 8.15 -1.40
N LYS A 178 -18.88 9.22 -1.88
CA LYS A 178 -18.69 9.50 -3.31
C LYS A 178 -17.89 8.40 -4.01
N ASP A 179 -16.88 7.86 -3.34
CA ASP A 179 -16.01 6.79 -3.86
C ASP A 179 -16.63 5.39 -3.78
N GLY A 180 -17.93 5.31 -3.43
CA GLY A 180 -18.69 4.07 -3.48
C GLY A 180 -18.69 3.28 -2.18
N LEU A 181 -18.54 3.90 -1.00
CA LEU A 181 -18.63 3.24 0.32
C LEU A 181 -19.80 2.23 0.43
N PHE A 182 -20.96 2.57 -0.13
CA PHE A 182 -22.17 1.74 -0.09
C PHE A 182 -22.23 0.62 -1.14
N LEU A 183 -21.31 0.59 -2.11
CA LEU A 183 -21.16 -0.53 -3.05
C LEU A 183 -20.51 -1.75 -2.40
N CYS A 184 -19.84 -1.57 -1.26
CA CYS A 184 -19.34 -2.68 -0.45
C CYS A 184 -20.51 -3.58 -0.03
N THR A 185 -20.45 -4.88 -0.31
CA THR A 185 -21.52 -5.83 0.05
C THR A 185 -21.44 -6.34 1.50
N GLY A 186 -20.33 -6.09 2.19
CA GLY A 186 -20.11 -6.66 3.53
C GLY A 186 -19.89 -8.16 3.54
N CYS A 187 -19.40 -8.76 2.43
CA CYS A 187 -19.14 -10.20 2.33
C CYS A 187 -17.90 -10.69 3.10
N GLU A 188 -17.13 -9.80 3.72
CA GLU A 188 -15.97 -10.11 4.59
C GLU A 188 -14.79 -10.85 3.95
N ASN A 189 -14.84 -11.16 2.64
CA ASN A 189 -13.73 -11.80 1.92
C ASN A 189 -12.40 -11.09 2.11
N CYS A 190 -12.40 -9.75 2.08
CA CYS A 190 -11.18 -8.95 2.27
C CYS A 190 -10.52 -9.15 3.65
N THR A 191 -11.31 -9.36 4.71
CA THR A 191 -10.81 -9.69 6.05
C THR A 191 -10.30 -11.13 6.08
N ASN A 192 -11.10 -12.09 5.59
CA ASN A 192 -10.78 -13.53 5.62
C ASN A 192 -9.54 -13.91 4.78
N TRP A 193 -9.28 -13.19 3.69
CA TRP A 193 -8.11 -13.43 2.82
C TRP A 193 -6.94 -12.48 3.08
N CYS A 194 -7.00 -11.67 4.13
CA CYS A 194 -5.90 -10.78 4.48
C CYS A 194 -4.74 -11.59 5.09
N PRO A 195 -3.54 -11.64 4.47
CA PRO A 195 -2.41 -12.43 4.99
C PRO A 195 -1.84 -11.87 6.29
N VAL A 196 -2.22 -10.64 6.65
CA VAL A 196 -1.71 -9.89 7.81
C VAL A 196 -2.83 -9.53 8.79
N GLY A 197 -4.03 -10.11 8.62
CA GLY A 197 -5.14 -9.98 9.56
C GLY A 197 -5.65 -8.55 9.77
N VAL A 198 -5.83 -7.80 8.67
CA VAL A 198 -6.55 -6.51 8.67
C VAL A 198 -8.06 -6.78 8.59
N ASP A 199 -8.81 -6.30 9.57
CA ASP A 199 -10.28 -6.35 9.55
C ASP A 199 -10.88 -5.18 8.78
N LEU A 200 -10.76 -5.25 7.46
CA LEU A 200 -11.26 -4.21 6.57
C LEU A 200 -12.80 -4.17 6.55
N ALA A 201 -13.46 -5.31 6.79
CA ALA A 201 -14.91 -5.39 6.85
C ALA A 201 -15.50 -4.56 7.99
N GLU A 202 -14.96 -4.68 9.21
CA GLU A 202 -15.44 -3.91 10.36
C GLU A 202 -15.17 -2.41 10.19
N ILE A 203 -14.04 -2.04 9.57
CA ILE A 203 -13.75 -0.63 9.24
C ILE A 203 -14.79 -0.08 8.26
N MET A 204 -15.09 -0.83 7.18
CA MET A 204 -16.09 -0.41 6.19
C MET A 204 -17.49 -0.30 6.79
N LYS A 205 -17.87 -1.23 7.67
CA LYS A 205 -19.13 -1.19 8.42
C LYS A 205 -19.19 0.02 9.34
N THR A 206 -18.10 0.34 10.03
CA THR A 206 -17.99 1.54 10.87
C THR A 206 -18.16 2.82 10.05
N LEU A 207 -17.56 2.90 8.87
CA LEU A 207 -17.74 4.03 7.96
C LEU A 207 -19.19 4.17 7.50
N LYS A 208 -19.84 3.07 7.08
CA LYS A 208 -21.26 3.08 6.69
C LYS A 208 -22.16 3.56 7.84
N LYS A 209 -21.88 3.12 9.07
CA LYS A 209 -22.60 3.59 10.27
C LYS A 209 -22.44 5.10 10.44
N ARG A 210 -21.22 5.63 10.38
CA ARG A 210 -20.93 7.08 10.47
C ARG A 210 -21.64 7.87 9.37
N ALA A 211 -21.60 7.40 8.13
CA ALA A 211 -22.30 8.04 7.01
C ALA A 211 -23.82 8.06 7.23
N THR A 212 -24.38 6.96 7.74
CA THR A 212 -25.81 6.84 8.05
C THR A 212 -26.25 7.77 9.18
N GLU A 213 -25.43 7.94 10.23
CA GLU A 213 -25.72 8.82 11.37
C GLU A 213 -25.90 10.30 10.96
N ILE A 214 -25.29 10.71 9.85
CA ILE A 214 -25.40 12.06 9.28
C ILE A 214 -26.24 12.09 7.99
N GLU A 215 -27.06 11.05 7.77
CA GLU A 215 -28.00 10.94 6.63
C GLU A 215 -27.33 10.90 5.23
N LEU A 216 -26.02 10.63 5.14
CA LEU A 216 -25.30 10.42 3.88
C LEU A 216 -25.33 8.94 3.44
N CYS A 217 -26.53 8.37 3.29
CA CYS A 217 -26.71 6.99 2.85
C CYS A 217 -27.73 6.86 1.68
N PRO A 218 -27.39 6.14 0.59
CA PRO A 218 -28.33 5.85 -0.48
C PRO A 218 -28.92 4.42 -0.37
N PRO A 219 -30.25 4.22 -0.48
CA PRO A 219 -31.34 5.18 -0.31
C PRO A 219 -31.49 5.61 1.16
N SER A 220 -32.24 6.70 1.42
CA SER A 220 -32.48 7.17 2.79
C SER A 220 -33.12 6.08 3.65
N LEU A 221 -32.51 5.81 4.81
CA LEU A 221 -33.02 4.81 5.75
C LEU A 221 -34.15 5.34 6.65
N LYS A 222 -34.53 6.62 6.52
CA LYS A 222 -35.55 7.25 7.37
C LYS A 222 -36.91 6.56 7.24
N GLU A 223 -37.35 6.31 6.01
CA GLU A 223 -38.63 5.64 5.73
C GLU A 223 -38.64 4.22 6.30
N TYR A 224 -37.56 3.46 6.09
CA TYR A 224 -37.42 2.11 6.65
C TYR A 224 -37.46 2.12 8.17
N LYS A 225 -36.80 3.09 8.81
CA LYS A 225 -36.81 3.26 10.26
C LYS A 225 -38.23 3.54 10.78
N GLU A 226 -38.95 4.46 10.15
CA GLU A 226 -40.33 4.80 10.51
C GLU A 226 -41.27 3.60 10.35
N LYS A 227 -41.17 2.85 9.25
CA LYS A 227 -41.92 1.60 9.02
C LYS A 227 -41.60 0.53 10.06
N ILE A 228 -40.32 0.33 10.43
CA ILE A 228 -39.95 -0.61 11.51
C ILE A 228 -40.59 -0.21 12.84
N PHE A 229 -40.62 1.08 13.18
CA PHE A 229 -41.23 1.50 14.45
C PHE A 229 -42.74 1.31 14.46
N ARG A 230 -43.41 1.69 13.36
CA ARG A 230 -44.87 1.65 13.21
C ARG A 230 -45.40 0.23 12.98
N ASP A 231 -44.86 -0.47 11.98
CA ASP A 231 -45.40 -1.70 11.41
C ASP A 231 -44.62 -2.95 11.85
N LYS A 232 -43.52 -2.77 12.59
CA LYS A 232 -42.55 -3.84 12.93
C LYS A 232 -41.99 -4.56 11.70
N ASN A 233 -42.11 -3.94 10.52
CA ASN A 233 -41.65 -4.48 9.25
C ASN A 233 -41.10 -3.33 8.38
N PRO A 234 -39.87 -3.41 7.86
CA PRO A 234 -39.31 -2.38 6.99
C PRO A 234 -39.90 -2.34 5.57
N PHE A 235 -40.53 -3.42 5.10
CA PHE A 235 -40.96 -3.59 3.71
C PHE A 235 -42.46 -3.39 3.50
N ILE A 236 -43.26 -3.52 4.55
CA ILE A 236 -44.70 -3.23 4.56
C ILE A 236 -44.83 -1.76 4.97
#